data_AF-A0A8K0Q0D1-F1
#
_entry.id   AF-A0A8K0Q0D1-F1
#
_cell.length_a   1.000
_cell.length_b   1.000
_cell.length_c   1.000
_cell.angle_alpha   90.00
_cell.angle_beta   90.00
_cell.angle_gamma   90.00
#
_symmetry.space_group_name_H-M   'P 1'
#
loop_
_entity.id
_entity.type
_entity.pdbx_description
1 polymer ?
#
loop_
_entity_poly.entity_id
_entity_poly.type
_entity_poly.pdbx_seq_one_letter_code
_entity_poly.pdbx_strand_id
1 'polypeptide(L)'
;MSLLNGADIHAKQTGNTENSLCAGGTALYFACCNYDPAMLKLLIDNGAAKDISSLIKAGFTALMILVSAAIDKVMSGSELECMKQLLLEAGADSSIKVVEGKTAWDI
;
A
#
# COMPACT_ATOMS: atom_id res chain seq x y z
N MET A 1 0.88 -19.53 13.40
CA MET A 1 0.11 -18.52 12.63
C MET A 1 -0.69 -17.70 13.62
N SER A 2 -0.12 -16.63 14.15
CA SER A 2 -0.71 -15.89 15.27
C SER A 2 -1.13 -14.49 14.81
N LEU A 3 -2.29 -14.41 14.15
CA LEU A 3 -3.12 -13.19 14.08
C LEU A 3 -4.11 -13.15 15.27
N LEU A 4 -3.73 -13.76 16.40
CA LEU A 4 -4.48 -13.76 17.64
C LEU A 4 -4.18 -12.45 18.40
N ASN A 5 -5.02 -11.42 18.20
CA ASN A 5 -5.46 -10.48 19.26
C ASN A 5 -6.30 -9.29 18.75
N GLY A 6 -7.32 -9.52 17.91
CA GLY A 6 -8.34 -8.48 17.64
C GLY A 6 -7.81 -7.19 17.03
N ALA A 7 -6.60 -7.20 16.45
CA ALA A 7 -6.07 -6.09 15.69
C ALA A 7 -6.88 -6.02 14.38
N ASP A 8 -7.62 -4.93 14.21
CA ASP A 8 -8.38 -4.68 12.99
C ASP A 8 -7.41 -4.50 11.83
N ILE A 9 -7.46 -5.43 10.85
CA ILE A 9 -6.61 -5.41 9.66
C ILE A 9 -6.85 -4.18 8.78
N HIS A 10 -8.01 -3.53 8.98
CA HIS A 10 -8.44 -2.31 8.31
C HIS A 10 -8.20 -1.05 9.14
N ALA A 11 -7.60 -1.17 10.34
CA ALA A 11 -7.31 -0.02 11.18
C ALA A 11 -6.35 0.93 10.46
N LYS A 12 -6.84 2.14 10.16
CA LYS A 12 -6.00 3.23 9.66
C LYS A 12 -5.21 3.85 10.82
N GLN A 13 -3.94 4.15 10.59
CA GLN A 13 -3.15 4.89 11.58
C GLN A 13 -3.77 6.29 11.82
N THR A 14 -4.37 6.49 12.99
CA THR A 14 -5.02 7.77 13.34
C THR A 14 -4.06 8.77 13.99
N GLY A 15 -2.92 8.30 14.52
CA GLY A 15 -1.92 9.12 15.20
C GLY A 15 -1.44 10.30 14.34
N ASN A 16 -1.25 11.46 14.99
CA ASN A 16 -0.80 12.69 14.35
C ASN A 16 0.72 12.62 14.10
N THR A 17 1.14 11.75 13.18
CA THR A 17 2.51 11.75 12.65
C THR A 17 2.49 12.54 11.36
N GLU A 18 2.60 13.86 11.49
CA GLU A 18 2.45 14.85 10.42
C GLU A 18 3.53 14.75 9.31
N ASN A 19 4.35 13.70 9.31
CA ASN A 19 5.53 13.60 8.48
C ASN A 19 5.87 12.18 7.97
N SER A 20 4.90 11.26 7.89
CA SER A 20 5.11 9.93 7.29
C SER A 20 4.29 9.77 6.02
N LEU A 21 4.94 9.39 4.91
CA LEU A 21 4.32 9.05 3.63
C LEU A 21 3.23 7.97 3.75
N CYS A 22 3.20 7.21 4.85
CA CYS A 22 2.25 6.12 5.11
C CYS A 22 1.22 6.50 6.20
N ALA A 23 1.17 7.77 6.63
CA ALA A 23 0.24 8.24 7.66
C ALA A 23 -1.22 8.06 7.22
N GLY A 24 -2.05 7.48 8.10
CA GLY A 24 -3.43 7.11 7.75
C GLY A 24 -3.55 5.83 6.92
N GLY A 25 -2.45 5.12 6.68
CA GLY A 25 -2.43 3.79 6.06
C GLY A 25 -2.90 2.69 6.99
N THR A 26 -3.38 1.60 6.39
CA THR A 26 -3.63 0.31 7.05
C THR A 26 -2.34 -0.52 7.10
N ALA A 27 -2.36 -1.69 7.75
CA ALA A 27 -1.22 -2.61 7.78
C ALA A 27 -0.65 -2.93 6.37
N LEU A 28 -1.52 -2.96 5.35
CA LEU A 28 -1.13 -3.18 3.96
C LEU A 28 -0.20 -2.10 3.42
N TYR A 29 -0.46 -0.83 3.77
CA TYR A 29 0.40 0.28 3.36
C TYR A 29 1.78 0.18 3.97
N PHE A 30 1.89 -0.27 5.22
CA PHE A 30 3.18 -0.48 5.84
C PHE A 30 3.96 -1.62 5.16
N ALA A 31 3.30 -2.70 4.73
CA ALA A 31 3.96 -3.74 3.95
C ALA A 31 4.51 -3.19 2.61
N CYS A 32 3.74 -2.31 1.94
CA CYS A 32 4.21 -1.60 0.76
C CYS A 32 5.39 -0.66 1.04
N CYS A 33 5.35 0.12 2.12
CA CYS A 33 6.44 1.03 2.50
C CYS A 33 7.72 0.29 2.95
N ASN A 34 7.59 -0.94 3.46
CA ASN A 34 8.72 -1.81 3.83
C ASN A 34 9.19 -2.72 2.68
N TYR A 35 8.53 -2.66 1.51
CA TYR A 35 8.86 -3.47 0.34
C TYR A 35 8.82 -4.98 0.64
N ASP A 36 7.88 -5.41 1.49
CA ASP A 36 7.78 -6.78 1.97
C ASP A 36 6.65 -7.55 1.27
N PRO A 37 6.95 -8.33 0.21
CA PRO A 37 5.95 -9.11 -0.52
C PRO A 37 5.35 -10.24 0.30
N ALA A 38 6.10 -10.80 1.26
CA ALA A 38 5.60 -11.89 2.10
C ALA A 38 4.56 -11.35 3.08
N MET A 39 4.83 -10.21 3.71
CA MET A 39 3.87 -9.53 4.58
C MET A 39 2.67 -9.02 3.78
N LEU A 40 2.89 -8.45 2.60
CA LEU A 40 1.80 -7.99 1.73
C LEU A 40 0.85 -9.15 1.39
N LYS A 41 1.40 -10.28 0.96
CA LYS A 41 0.62 -11.49 0.65
C LYS A 41 -0.15 -11.99 1.87
N LEU A 42 0.50 -12.07 3.02
CA LEU A 42 -0.15 -12.49 4.26
C LEU A 42 -1.34 -11.58 4.62
N LEU A 43 -1.19 -10.26 4.48
CA LEU A 43 -2.27 -9.31 4.75
C LEU A 43 -3.42 -9.45 3.75
N ILE A 44 -3.12 -9.60 2.46
CA ILE A 44 -4.11 -9.86 1.41
C ILE A 44 -4.91 -11.13 1.73
N ASP A 45 -4.22 -12.22 2.06
CA ASP A 45 -4.83 -13.51 2.41
C ASP A 45 -5.72 -13.41 3.66
N ASN A 46 -5.47 -12.43 4.54
CA ASN A 46 -6.26 -12.16 5.74
C ASN A 46 -7.35 -11.09 5.53
N GLY A 47 -7.65 -10.72 4.29
CA GLY A 47 -8.78 -9.85 3.95
C GLY A 47 -8.43 -8.37 3.72
N ALA A 48 -7.14 -7.99 3.79
CA ALA A 48 -6.72 -6.62 3.55
C ALA A 48 -6.94 -6.15 2.09
N ALA A 49 -7.28 -7.07 1.17
CA ALA A 49 -7.61 -6.76 -0.22
C ALA A 49 -8.73 -5.71 -0.37
N LYS A 50 -9.61 -5.57 0.63
CA LYS A 50 -10.67 -4.55 0.64
C LYS A 50 -10.13 -3.11 0.70
N ASP A 51 -8.96 -2.91 1.30
CA ASP A 51 -8.35 -1.58 1.47
C ASP A 51 -7.22 -1.29 0.49
N ILE A 52 -6.92 -2.21 -0.43
CA ILE A 52 -5.83 -2.06 -1.40
C ILE A 52 -5.94 -0.77 -2.22
N SER A 53 -7.18 -0.41 -2.55
CA SER A 53 -7.55 0.76 -3.36
C SER A 53 -7.94 1.96 -2.50
N SER A 54 -7.77 1.89 -1.18
CA SER A 54 -8.05 3.03 -0.31
C SER A 54 -7.12 4.20 -0.62
N LEU A 55 -7.47 5.37 -0.11
CA LEU A 55 -6.54 6.50 -0.04
C LEU A 55 -6.10 6.67 1.42
N ILE A 56 -4.80 6.87 1.61
CA ILE A 56 -4.26 7.31 2.90
C ILE A 56 -4.48 8.80 3.10
N LYS A 57 -4.13 9.34 4.28
CA LYS A 57 -4.31 10.78 4.57
C LYS A 57 -3.57 11.67 3.57
N ALA A 58 -2.43 11.21 3.05
CA ALA A 58 -1.67 11.90 2.02
C ALA A 58 -2.28 11.80 0.61
N GLY A 59 -3.40 11.08 0.41
CA GLY A 59 -4.09 11.00 -0.86
C GLY A 59 -3.51 10.00 -1.86
N PHE A 60 -2.71 9.04 -1.41
CA PHE A 60 -2.07 8.01 -2.25
C PHE A 60 -2.69 6.62 -2.06
N THR A 61 -2.66 5.80 -3.11
CA THR A 61 -2.93 4.35 -3.06
C THR A 61 -1.65 3.56 -2.79
N ALA A 62 -1.78 2.27 -2.45
CA ALA A 62 -0.65 1.38 -2.26
C ALA A 62 0.24 1.28 -3.52
N LEU A 63 -0.38 1.21 -4.71
CA LEU A 63 0.35 1.18 -5.99
C LEU A 63 1.19 2.43 -6.23
N MET A 64 0.65 3.61 -5.91
CA MET A 64 1.35 4.88 -6.11
C MET A 64 2.59 5.00 -5.23
N ILE A 65 2.54 4.46 -4.01
CA ILE A 65 3.69 4.44 -3.10
C ILE A 65 4.82 3.57 -3.67
N LEU A 66 4.48 2.41 -4.25
CA LEU A 66 5.48 1.54 -4.87
C LEU A 66 6.13 2.20 -6.10
N VAL A 67 5.33 2.86 -6.95
CA VAL A 67 5.85 3.57 -8.13
C VAL A 67 6.76 4.72 -7.69
N SER A 68 6.35 5.52 -6.69
CA SER A 68 7.19 6.58 -6.11
C SER A 68 8.52 6.02 -5.59
N ALA A 69 8.48 4.93 -4.81
CA ALA A 69 9.68 4.30 -4.27
C ALA A 69 10.64 3.79 -5.36
N ALA A 70 10.10 3.32 -6.49
CA ALA A 70 10.91 2.90 -7.64
C ALA A 70 11.52 4.10 -8.39
N ILE A 71 10.78 5.21 -8.54
CA ILE A 71 11.29 6.47 -9.12
C ILE A 71 12.42 7.05 -8.28
N ASP A 72 12.24 7.04 -6.95
CA ASP A 72 13.24 7.47 -5.97
C ASP A 72 14.44 6.50 -5.87
N LYS A 73 14.42 5.40 -6.64
CA LYS A 73 15.44 4.34 -6.67
C LYS A 73 15.67 3.68 -5.32
N VAL A 74 14.67 3.72 -4.45
CA VAL A 74 14.67 3.05 -3.14
C VAL A 74 14.32 1.57 -3.30
N MET A 75 13.47 1.26 -4.28
CA MET A 75 13.03 -0.08 -4.64
C MET A 75 13.63 -0.52 -5.99
N SER A 76 14.04 -1.78 -6.10
CA SER A 76 14.47 -2.36 -7.37
C SER A 76 13.28 -2.68 -8.29
N GLY A 77 13.49 -2.67 -9.61
CA GLY A 77 12.43 -3.02 -10.56
C GLY A 77 11.81 -4.41 -10.34
N SER A 78 12.60 -5.37 -9.85
CA SER A 78 12.12 -6.72 -9.52
C SER A 78 11.18 -6.73 -8.31
N GLU A 79 11.48 -5.95 -7.27
CA GLU A 79 10.61 -5.79 -6.10
C GLU A 79 9.32 -5.06 -6.48
N LEU A 80 9.42 -4.03 -7.34
CA LEU A 80 8.26 -3.32 -7.86
C LEU A 80 7.31 -4.26 -8.59
N GLU A 81 7.80 -5.05 -9.55
CA GLU A 81 6.95 -5.96 -10.30
C GLU A 81 6.33 -7.04 -9.40
N CYS A 82 7.07 -7.57 -8.43
CA CYS A 82 6.53 -8.55 -7.48
C CYS A 82 5.39 -7.96 -6.63
N MET A 83 5.62 -6.80 -6.02
CA MET A 83 4.64 -6.12 -5.17
C MET A 83 3.41 -5.65 -5.96
N LYS A 84 3.65 -5.08 -7.14
CA LYS A 84 2.61 -4.66 -8.08
C LYS A 84 1.75 -5.83 -8.51
N GLN A 85 2.35 -6.98 -8.83
CA GLN A 85 1.61 -8.17 -9.22
C GLN A 85 0.71 -8.66 -8.08
N LEU A 86 1.22 -8.71 -6.84
CA LEU A 86 0.40 -9.06 -5.66
C LEU A 86 -0.79 -8.10 -5.48
N LEU A 87 -0.59 -6.79 -5.66
CA LEU A 87 -1.67 -5.81 -5.56
C LEU A 87 -2.71 -5.98 -6.67
N LEU A 88 -2.27 -6.16 -7.92
CA LEU A 88 -3.17 -6.34 -9.07
C LEU A 88 -3.97 -7.65 -8.97
N GLU A 89 -3.32 -8.75 -8.58
CA GLU A 89 -3.97 -10.05 -8.33
C GLU A 89 -5.02 -9.95 -7.21
N ALA A 90 -4.78 -9.09 -6.22
CA ALA A 90 -5.71 -8.82 -5.14
C ALA A 90 -6.79 -7.77 -5.48
N GLY A 91 -6.85 -7.30 -6.73
CA GLY A 91 -7.92 -6.42 -7.23
C GLY A 91 -7.63 -4.93 -7.09
N ALA A 92 -6.37 -4.53 -7.05
CA ALA A 92 -6.02 -3.11 -6.99
C ALA A 92 -6.49 -2.31 -8.20
N ASP A 93 -7.13 -1.18 -7.92
CA ASP A 93 -7.62 -0.27 -8.94
C ASP A 93 -6.54 0.72 -9.35
N SER A 94 -5.96 0.49 -10.53
CA SER A 94 -4.94 1.38 -11.09
C SER A 94 -5.51 2.67 -11.70
N SER A 95 -6.84 2.81 -11.78
CA SER A 95 -7.50 3.99 -12.35
C SER A 95 -7.72 5.11 -11.33
N ILE A 96 -7.47 4.83 -10.04
CA ILE A 96 -7.63 5.81 -8.97
C ILE A 96 -6.64 6.95 -9.18
N LYS A 97 -7.15 8.17 -9.04
CA LYS A 97 -6.38 9.40 -9.18
C LYS A 97 -6.07 9.98 -7.82
N VAL A 98 -4.84 10.44 -7.63
CA VAL A 98 -4.47 11.27 -6.47
C VAL A 98 -5.13 12.63 -6.56
N VAL A 99 -4.97 13.43 -5.49
CA VAL A 99 -5.43 14.83 -5.41
C VAL A 99 -4.95 15.67 -6.60
N GLU A 100 -3.78 15.38 -7.17
CA GLU A 100 -3.25 16.05 -8.38
C GLU A 100 -3.87 15.56 -9.71
N GLY A 101 -4.84 14.64 -9.69
CA GLY A 101 -5.48 14.09 -10.89
C GLY A 101 -4.66 13.02 -11.64
N LYS A 102 -3.49 12.65 -11.13
CA LYS A 102 -2.58 11.63 -11.70
C LYS A 102 -2.96 10.23 -11.23
N THR A 103 -2.90 9.24 -12.12
CA THR A 103 -2.98 7.82 -11.75
C THR A 103 -1.61 7.29 -11.35
N ALA A 104 -1.53 6.04 -10.86
CA ALA A 104 -0.23 5.41 -10.54
C ALA A 104 0.74 5.35 -11.73
N TRP A 105 0.24 5.48 -12.96
CA TRP A 105 1.06 5.47 -14.18
C TRP A 105 1.50 6.86 -14.64
N ASP A 106 0.85 7.91 -14.13
CA ASP A 106 1.10 9.31 -14.52
C ASP A 106 2.09 10.03 -13.58
N ILE A 107 2.54 9.37 -12.51
CA ILE A 107 3.44 9.94 -11.49
C ILE A 107 4.89 9.50 -11.75
#